data_AF-A0A9X6RPB4-F1
#
_entry.id   AF-A0A9X6RPB4-F1
#
_cell.length_a   1.000
_cell.length_b   1.000
_cell.length_c   1.000
_cell.angle_alpha   90.00
_cell.angle_beta   90.00
_cell.angle_gamma   90.00
#
_symmetry.space_group_name_H-M   'P 1'
#
loop_
_entity.id
_entity.type
_entity.pdbx_description
1 polymer ?
#
loop_
_entity_poly.entity_id
_entity_poly.type
_entity_poly.pdbx_seq_one_letter_code
_entity_poly.pdbx_strand_id
1 'polypeptide(L)'
;MENLHILVGGKTNGGLKAKQGTLLHMSPEMLVYASDIDDEDKAFSTRIGRASDIWSVGCTVLEMVGRGQFQYKTADGTIIVDSSNKMKSFKQVENGAYFDQSDAKTRLGSELSHILAECLRKEAEKRPRVAGLARLVQAVGGRS
;
A
#
# COMPACT_ATOMS: atom_id res chain seq x y z
N MET A 1 4.75 3.75 21.55
CA MET A 1 3.29 3.76 21.43
C MET A 1 2.92 3.28 20.05
N GLU A 2 2.15 2.19 20.01
CA GLU A 2 2.16 1.15 18.98
C GLU A 2 1.40 1.56 17.70
N ASN A 3 1.82 1.01 16.55
CA ASN A 3 1.30 1.31 15.21
C ASN A 3 -0.01 0.59 14.86
N LEU A 4 -0.62 -0.07 15.84
CA LEU A 4 -1.67 -1.07 15.63
C LEU A 4 -2.99 -0.55 16.17
N HIS A 5 -3.99 -0.43 15.31
CA HIS A 5 -5.37 -0.21 15.72
C HIS A 5 -6.20 -1.42 15.29
N ILE A 6 -6.82 -2.07 16.27
CA ILE A 6 -7.76 -3.17 16.05
C ILE A 6 -9.02 -2.55 15.43
N LEU A 7 -9.39 -3.00 14.23
CA LEU A 7 -10.68 -2.66 13.63
C LEU A 7 -11.78 -3.38 14.43
N VAL A 8 -12.42 -2.68 15.36
CA VAL A 8 -13.61 -3.18 16.05
C VAL A 8 -14.80 -3.05 15.10
N GLY A 9 -15.23 -4.16 14.51
CA GLY A 9 -16.59 -4.38 14.00
C GLY A 9 -17.12 -3.44 12.90
N GLY A 10 -17.02 -3.88 11.65
CA GLY A 10 -18.09 -3.71 10.63
C GLY A 10 -18.25 -2.36 9.91
N LYS A 11 -17.65 -1.25 10.36
CA LYS A 11 -17.69 0.03 9.63
C LYS A 11 -16.35 0.73 9.70
N THR A 12 -15.86 1.20 8.55
CA THR A 12 -14.79 2.21 8.54
C THR A 12 -15.39 3.55 8.97
N ASN A 13 -14.63 4.38 9.70
CA ASN A 13 -15.09 5.69 10.18
C ASN A 13 -15.48 6.68 9.06
N GLY A 14 -15.35 6.28 7.77
CA GLY A 14 -15.73 7.07 6.59
C GLY A 14 -17.07 6.69 5.94
N GLY A 15 -17.88 5.80 6.56
CA GLY A 15 -19.23 5.49 6.06
C GLY A 15 -19.30 4.61 4.80
N LEU A 16 -18.17 4.09 4.31
CA LEU A 16 -18.14 3.11 3.23
C LEU A 16 -18.53 1.73 3.76
N LYS A 17 -19.21 0.92 2.92
CA LYS A 17 -19.46 -0.49 3.25
C LYS A 17 -18.13 -1.20 3.44
N ALA A 18 -18.06 -2.15 4.37
CA ALA A 18 -16.94 -3.08 4.44
C ALA A 18 -16.70 -3.69 3.05
N LYS A 19 -15.44 -3.82 2.63
CA LYS A 19 -15.03 -4.34 1.31
C LYS A 19 -15.18 -3.39 0.09
N GLN A 20 -15.53 -2.11 0.28
CA GLN A 20 -15.72 -1.11 -0.81
C GLN A 20 -14.51 -0.17 -1.03
N GLY A 21 -13.34 -0.50 -0.50
CA GLY A 21 -12.12 0.29 -0.74
C GLY A 21 -11.50 0.05 -2.12
N THR A 22 -10.68 0.98 -2.59
CA THR A 22 -9.90 0.85 -3.83
C THR A 22 -8.85 -0.25 -3.66
N LEU A 23 -9.11 -1.44 -4.20
CA LEU A 23 -8.25 -2.63 -4.05
C LEU A 23 -6.79 -2.39 -4.39
N LEU A 24 -6.55 -1.56 -5.41
CA LEU A 24 -5.23 -1.16 -5.88
C LEU A 24 -4.41 -0.39 -4.83
N HIS A 25 -5.08 0.23 -3.87
CA HIS A 25 -4.45 1.01 -2.81
C HIS A 25 -4.41 0.25 -1.48
N MET A 26 -4.96 -0.95 -1.42
CA MET A 26 -4.90 -1.77 -0.22
C MET A 26 -3.50 -2.35 -0.05
N SER A 27 -2.98 -2.27 1.17
CA SER A 27 -1.74 -2.91 1.54
C SER A 27 -1.90 -4.45 1.58
N PRO A 28 -0.79 -5.21 1.51
CA PRO A 28 -0.84 -6.67 1.60
C PRO A 28 -1.65 -7.17 2.79
N GLU A 29 -1.44 -6.61 3.99
CA GLU A 29 -2.16 -7.00 5.21
C GLU A 29 -3.65 -6.62 5.18
N MET A 30 -4.02 -5.57 4.46
CA MET A 30 -5.43 -5.18 4.25
C MET A 30 -6.12 -6.13 3.25
N LEU A 31 -5.39 -6.63 2.25
CA LEU A 31 -5.88 -7.62 1.30
C LEU A 31 -6.12 -8.99 1.96
N VAL A 32 -5.23 -9.43 2.87
CA VAL A 32 -5.45 -10.61 3.73
C VAL A 32 -6.76 -10.46 4.47
N TYR A 33 -6.88 -9.37 5.25
CA TYR A 33 -8.06 -9.12 6.06
C TYR A 33 -9.35 -9.07 5.23
N ALA A 34 -9.33 -8.40 4.07
CA ALA A 34 -10.49 -8.31 3.19
C ALA A 34 -10.90 -9.65 2.56
N SER A 35 -9.98 -10.62 2.46
CA SER A 35 -10.22 -11.96 1.92
C SER A 35 -10.75 -12.93 2.98
N ASP A 36 -10.41 -12.73 4.25
CA ASP A 36 -10.75 -13.64 5.35
C ASP A 36 -12.10 -13.34 6.06
N ILE A 37 -12.82 -12.26 5.70
CA ILE A 37 -14.13 -11.87 6.31
C ILE A 37 -15.30 -12.78 5.84
N ASP A 38 -15.03 -13.94 5.26
CA ASP A 38 -16.09 -14.94 5.01
C ASP A 38 -16.17 -15.98 6.16
N ASP A 39 -15.26 -15.91 7.15
CA ASP A 39 -15.31 -16.60 8.45
C ASP A 39 -15.56 -15.56 9.56
N GLU A 40 -16.82 -15.31 9.93
CA GLU A 40 -17.21 -14.26 10.89
C GLU A 40 -16.67 -14.44 12.32
N ASP A 41 -16.07 -15.60 12.65
CA ASP A 41 -15.74 -15.99 14.03
C ASP A 41 -14.26 -15.80 14.45
N LYS A 42 -13.38 -15.28 13.58
CA LYS A 42 -11.97 -15.04 13.97
C LYS A 42 -11.69 -13.57 14.22
N ALA A 43 -11.63 -13.20 15.50
CA ALA A 43 -11.04 -11.96 15.97
C ALA A 43 -9.53 -11.95 15.70
N PHE A 44 -9.11 -11.72 14.45
CA PHE A 44 -7.71 -11.47 14.14
C PHE A 44 -7.34 -10.07 14.63
N SER A 45 -6.21 -9.96 15.34
CA SER A 45 -5.57 -8.66 15.54
C SER A 45 -5.20 -8.11 14.16
N THR A 46 -6.01 -7.23 13.60
CA THR A 46 -5.74 -6.68 12.29
C THR A 46 -4.49 -5.82 12.42
N ARG A 47 -3.40 -6.23 11.76
CA ARG A 47 -2.18 -5.39 11.61
C ARG A 47 -2.42 -4.15 10.74
N ILE A 48 -3.68 -3.84 10.47
CA ILE A 48 -4.16 -2.70 9.71
C ILE A 48 -4.05 -1.46 10.59
N GLY A 49 -3.49 -0.40 10.03
CA GLY A 49 -3.34 0.86 10.73
C GLY A 49 -2.53 1.83 9.90
N ARG A 50 -1.82 2.74 10.57
CA ARG A 50 -1.05 3.81 9.91
C ARG A 50 -0.07 3.30 8.85
N ALA A 51 0.51 2.12 9.03
CA ALA A 51 1.39 1.52 8.03
C ALA A 51 0.64 1.15 6.73
N SER A 52 -0.62 0.74 6.82
CA SER A 52 -1.49 0.50 5.66
C SER A 52 -1.82 1.81 4.94
N ASP A 53 -2.07 2.90 5.69
CA ASP A 53 -2.27 4.22 5.09
C ASP A 53 -1.00 4.71 4.36
N ILE A 54 0.19 4.48 4.92
CA ILE A 54 1.48 4.82 4.30
C ILE A 54 1.66 4.08 2.96
N TRP A 55 1.23 2.82 2.88
CA TRP A 55 1.20 2.09 1.62
C TRP A 55 0.28 2.79 0.61
N SER A 56 -0.95 3.14 1.02
CA SER A 56 -1.89 3.84 0.13
C SER A 56 -1.34 5.19 -0.35
N VAL A 57 -0.61 5.94 0.50
CA VAL A 57 0.10 7.16 0.09
C VAL A 57 1.15 6.86 -0.98
N GLY A 58 1.95 5.81 -0.78
CA GLY A 58 2.92 5.35 -1.79
C GLY A 58 2.24 5.02 -3.12
N CYS A 59 1.11 4.31 -3.07
CA CYS A 59 0.31 4.03 -4.26
C CYS A 59 -0.12 5.32 -4.96
N THR A 60 -0.72 6.27 -4.24
CA THR A 60 -1.19 7.53 -4.84
C THR A 60 -0.05 8.33 -5.48
N VAL A 61 1.12 8.40 -4.84
CA VAL A 61 2.29 9.08 -5.42
C VAL A 61 2.75 8.38 -6.70
N LEU A 62 2.76 7.04 -6.71
CA LEU A 62 3.11 6.29 -7.90
C LEU A 62 2.10 6.51 -9.05
N GLU A 63 0.81 6.64 -8.73
CA GLU A 63 -0.24 6.98 -9.71
C GLU A 63 0.01 8.34 -10.37
N MET A 64 0.35 9.34 -9.56
CA MET A 64 0.64 10.69 -10.04
C MET A 64 1.84 10.69 -11.02
N VAL A 65 2.86 9.90 -10.68
CA VAL A 65 4.08 9.72 -11.49
C VAL A 65 3.78 8.95 -12.77
N GLY A 66 3.01 7.87 -12.68
CA GLY A 66 2.62 6.99 -13.79
C GLY A 66 1.48 7.53 -14.66
N ARG A 67 1.06 8.80 -14.48
CA ARG A 67 -0.04 9.44 -15.22
C ARG A 67 -1.36 8.67 -15.13
N GLY A 68 -1.69 8.15 -13.95
CA GLY A 68 -2.90 7.35 -13.74
C GLY A 68 -2.80 5.90 -14.21
N GLN A 69 -1.64 5.46 -14.70
CA GLN A 69 -1.41 4.05 -15.03
C GLN A 69 -0.75 3.33 -13.85
N PHE A 70 -1.32 2.17 -13.51
CA PHE A 70 -0.91 1.32 -12.40
C PHE A 70 -0.69 -0.10 -12.91
N GLN A 71 0.55 -0.58 -12.83
CA GLN A 71 0.90 -1.94 -13.26
C GLN A 71 1.64 -2.67 -12.15
N TYR A 72 1.19 -3.89 -11.87
CA TYR A 72 1.97 -4.82 -11.06
C TYR A 72 2.93 -5.58 -11.96
N LYS A 73 4.14 -5.81 -11.46
CA LYS A 73 5.08 -6.78 -12.00
C LYS A 73 5.14 -7.95 -11.05
N THR A 74 5.13 -9.17 -11.58
CA THR A 74 5.48 -10.37 -10.82
C THR A 74 6.96 -10.32 -10.39
N ALA A 75 7.38 -11.24 -9.53
CA ALA A 75 8.78 -11.36 -9.11
C ALA A 75 9.75 -11.57 -10.29
N ASP A 76 9.31 -12.25 -11.35
CA ASP A 76 10.03 -12.45 -12.62
C ASP A 76 9.93 -11.26 -13.59
N GLY A 77 9.20 -10.20 -13.24
CA GLY A 77 9.12 -8.96 -14.03
C GLY A 77 7.98 -8.91 -15.06
N THR A 78 7.12 -9.94 -15.10
CA THR A 78 5.97 -10.01 -16.00
C THR A 78 4.88 -9.01 -15.56
N ILE A 79 4.39 -8.20 -16.51
CA ILE A 79 3.33 -7.20 -16.26
C ILE A 79 1.98 -7.90 -16.07
N ILE A 80 1.28 -7.55 -14.99
CA ILE A 80 -0.06 -8.03 -14.66
C ILE A 80 -1.05 -6.89 -14.88
N VAL A 81 -1.99 -7.11 -15.81
CA VAL A 81 -2.99 -6.10 -16.23
C VAL A 81 -4.34 -6.26 -15.49
N ASP A 82 -4.63 -7.45 -14.93
CA ASP A 82 -5.94 -7.77 -14.37
C ASP A 82 -5.99 -7.55 -12.84
N SER A 83 -6.53 -6.40 -12.43
CA SER A 83 -6.76 -6.00 -11.04
C SER A 83 -8.21 -6.16 -10.58
N SER A 84 -9.06 -6.80 -11.39
CA SER A 84 -10.51 -6.90 -11.14
C SER A 84 -10.87 -7.91 -10.04
N ASN A 85 -9.96 -8.81 -9.66
CA ASN A 85 -10.21 -9.87 -8.68
C ASN A 85 -9.31 -9.73 -7.45
N LYS A 86 -9.94 -9.41 -6.29
CA LYS A 86 -9.31 -9.25 -4.97
C LYS A 86 -8.35 -10.40 -4.62
N MET A 87 -8.79 -11.64 -4.87
CA MET A 87 -8.07 -12.84 -4.50
C MET A 87 -6.89 -13.13 -5.43
N LYS A 88 -6.95 -12.65 -6.69
CA LYS A 88 -5.79 -12.67 -7.60
C LYS A 88 -4.75 -11.65 -7.16
N SER A 89 -5.16 -10.41 -6.87
CA SER A 89 -4.25 -9.35 -6.42
C SER A 89 -3.55 -9.71 -5.12
N PHE A 90 -4.26 -10.32 -4.16
CA PHE A 90 -3.67 -10.82 -2.93
C PHE A 90 -2.57 -11.87 -3.18
N LYS A 91 -2.90 -12.96 -3.89
CA LYS A 91 -1.93 -14.03 -4.20
C LYS A 91 -0.72 -13.51 -4.97
N GLN A 92 -0.90 -12.52 -5.84
CA GLN A 92 0.19 -11.91 -6.60
C GLN A 92 1.16 -11.16 -5.68
N VAL A 93 0.66 -10.32 -4.79
CA VAL A 93 1.48 -9.57 -3.81
C VAL A 93 2.13 -10.52 -2.80
N GLU A 94 1.44 -11.60 -2.41
CA GLU A 94 2.01 -12.65 -1.57
C GLU A 94 3.22 -13.33 -2.27
N ASN A 95 3.08 -13.64 -3.56
CA ASN A 95 4.12 -14.22 -4.42
C ASN A 95 5.22 -13.23 -4.85
N GLY A 96 5.28 -12.04 -4.25
CA GLY A 96 6.34 -11.07 -4.48
C GLY A 96 6.10 -10.14 -5.67
N ALA A 97 4.86 -10.05 -6.17
CA ALA A 97 4.52 -8.99 -7.10
C ALA A 97 4.67 -7.62 -6.44
N TYR A 98 5.18 -6.66 -7.20
CA TYR A 98 5.45 -5.31 -6.75
C TYR A 98 4.97 -4.31 -7.81
N PHE A 99 4.73 -3.08 -7.41
CA PHE A 99 4.38 -2.04 -8.36
C PHE A 99 5.58 -1.66 -9.23
N ASP A 100 5.35 -1.47 -10.53
CA ASP A 100 6.38 -0.93 -11.39
C ASP A 100 6.73 0.50 -10.98
N GLN A 101 7.98 0.72 -10.57
CA GLN A 101 8.50 2.02 -10.15
C GLN A 101 9.52 2.57 -11.16
N SER A 102 9.58 2.03 -12.37
CA SER A 102 10.51 2.42 -13.43
C SER A 102 10.51 3.94 -13.71
N ASP A 103 9.34 4.55 -13.72
CA ASP A 103 9.13 5.98 -13.94
C ASP A 103 9.44 6.86 -12.71
N ALA A 104 9.55 6.28 -11.51
CA ALA A 104 9.68 7.04 -10.27
C ALA A 104 11.01 7.80 -10.20
N LYS A 105 12.13 7.14 -10.53
CA LYS A 105 13.45 7.76 -10.45
C LYS A 105 13.61 8.91 -11.45
N THR A 106 13.09 8.76 -12.66
CA THR A 106 13.21 9.77 -13.71
C THR A 106 12.35 10.99 -13.44
N ARG A 107 11.18 10.82 -12.82
CA ARG A 107 10.21 11.90 -12.58
C ARG A 107 10.32 12.55 -11.21
N LEU A 108 10.65 11.79 -10.16
CA LEU A 108 10.76 12.30 -8.78
C LEU A 108 12.21 12.59 -8.37
N GLY A 109 13.19 12.08 -9.10
CA GLY A 109 14.58 12.06 -8.67
C GLY A 109 14.88 10.93 -7.68
N SER A 110 16.18 10.70 -7.43
CA SER A 110 16.65 9.54 -6.65
C SER A 110 16.14 9.54 -5.20
N GLU A 111 16.11 10.69 -4.53
CA GLU A 111 15.74 10.77 -3.11
C GLU A 111 14.25 10.50 -2.88
N LEU A 112 13.35 11.16 -3.61
CA LEU A 112 11.91 10.91 -3.50
C LEU A 112 11.51 9.52 -4.03
N SER A 113 12.18 9.03 -5.07
CA SER A 113 11.98 7.65 -5.53
C SER A 113 12.37 6.63 -4.46
N HIS A 114 13.41 6.88 -3.67
CA HIS A 114 13.77 6.01 -2.56
C HIS A 114 12.72 6.06 -1.44
N ILE A 115 12.22 7.25 -1.09
CA ILE A 115 11.15 7.41 -0.09
C ILE A 115 9.87 6.67 -0.52
N LEU A 116 9.52 6.76 -1.81
CA LEU A 116 8.39 6.02 -2.38
C LEU A 116 8.56 4.51 -2.22
N ALA A 117 9.75 3.97 -2.53
CA ALA A 117 10.04 2.54 -2.38
C ALA A 117 9.91 2.07 -0.92
N GLU A 118 10.33 2.89 0.05
CA GLU A 118 10.16 2.59 1.48
C GLU A 118 8.68 2.57 1.91
N CYS A 119 7.81 3.37 1.29
CA CYS A 119 6.36 3.34 1.57
C CYS A 119 5.72 2.05 1.04
N LEU A 120 6.23 1.50 -0.07
CA LEU A 120 5.69 0.32 -0.76
C LEU A 120 6.35 -0.99 -0.32
N ARG A 121 6.95 -1.05 0.89
CA ARG A 121 7.49 -2.31 1.42
C ARG A 121 6.38 -3.28 1.82
N LYS A 122 6.55 -4.55 1.47
CA LYS A 122 5.60 -5.62 1.82
C LYS A 122 5.36 -5.70 3.32
N GLU A 123 6.43 -5.74 4.12
CA GLU A 123 6.31 -5.77 5.58
C GLU A 123 5.93 -4.39 6.15
N ALA A 124 4.74 -4.32 6.79
CA ALA A 124 4.22 -3.08 7.38
C ALA A 124 5.18 -2.38 8.36
N GLU A 125 5.93 -3.17 9.16
CA GLU A 125 6.88 -2.65 10.16
C GLU A 125 8.12 -1.98 9.54
N LYS A 126 8.42 -2.28 8.27
CA LYS A 126 9.55 -1.68 7.55
C LYS A 126 9.19 -0.38 6.85
N ARG A 127 7.90 -0.02 6.78
CA ARG A 127 7.44 1.24 6.18
C ARG A 127 7.76 2.41 7.13
N PRO A 128 8.00 3.62 6.61
CA PRO A 128 8.24 4.78 7.44
C PRO A 128 7.00 5.12 8.29
N ARG A 129 7.24 5.60 9.51
CA ARG A 129 6.17 6.22 10.31
C ARG A 129 5.81 7.57 9.72
N VAL A 130 4.58 8.04 9.92
CA VAL A 130 4.08 9.35 9.43
C VAL A 130 5.06 10.50 9.73
N ALA A 131 5.51 10.64 10.97
CA ALA A 131 6.47 11.68 11.36
C ALA A 131 7.87 11.51 10.72
N GLY A 132 8.26 10.28 10.39
CA GLY A 132 9.47 10.00 9.61
C GLY A 132 9.30 10.40 8.16
N LEU A 133 8.18 9.99 7.55
CA LEU A 133 7.85 10.32 6.16
C LEU A 133 7.79 11.84 5.94
N ALA A 134 7.10 12.58 6.81
CA ALA A 134 6.99 14.03 6.71
C ALA A 134 8.36 14.72 6.72
N ARG A 135 9.27 14.28 7.61
CA ARG A 135 10.64 14.81 7.68
C ARG A 135 11.46 14.49 6.44
N LEU A 136 11.33 13.27 5.91
CA LEU A 136 12.03 12.86 4.69
C LEU A 136 11.59 13.71 3.49
N VAL A 137 10.28 13.93 3.32
CA VAL A 137 9.74 14.76 2.23
C VAL A 137 10.17 16.22 2.36
N GLN A 138 10.11 16.81 3.56
CA GLN A 138 10.56 18.18 3.82
C GLN A 138 12.05 18.36 3.52
N ALA A 139 12.89 17.39 3.90
CA ALA A 139 14.32 17.44 3.68
C ALA A 139 14.68 17.48 2.19
N VAL A 140 13.90 16.82 1.32
CA VAL A 140 14.10 16.90 -0.13
C VAL A 140 13.59 18.23 -0.69
N GLY A 141 12.38 18.65 -0.30
CA GLY A 141 11.78 19.90 -0.79
C GLY A 141 12.55 21.18 -0.39
N GLY A 142 13.25 21.17 0.75
CA GLY A 142 14.07 22.29 1.20
C GLY A 142 15.44 22.42 0.52
N ARG A 143 15.81 21.48 -0.36
CA ARG A 143 17.05 21.49 -1.15
C ARG A 143 16.84 21.95 -2.60
N SER A 144 15.59 22.26 -2.96
CA SER A 144 15.15 22.64 -4.31
C SER A 144 15.31 24.13 -4.57
#